data_AF-A0A9E5ALC9-F1
#
_entry.id   AF-A0A9E5ALC9-F1
#
_cell.length_a   1.000
_cell.length_b   1.000
_cell.length_c   1.000
_cell.angle_alpha   90.00
_cell.angle_beta   90.00
_cell.angle_gamma   90.00
#
_symmetry.space_group_name_H-M   'P 1'
#
loop_
_entity.id
_entity.type
_entity.pdbx_description
1 polymer ?
#
loop_
_entity_poly.entity_id
_entity_poly.type
_entity_poly.pdbx_seq_one_letter_code
_entity_poly.pdbx_strand_id
1 'polypeptide(L)'
;MFGNSGTTVGGVQFSGEIAMKNTLIAGSVKGNDCGGNSALTANVSNFVEDASCSASLSGNPKLGALASGGGPTQTLALLVGSPAIDAGDDAVCAAAPVSKVDQRGTARPQGVHCDIGAFELVP
;
A
#
# COMPACT_ATOMS: atom_id res chain seq x y z
N MET A 1 -2.48 1.70 -4.49
CA MET A 1 -2.97 2.38 -5.72
C MET A 1 -1.99 3.49 -6.06
N PHE A 2 -1.70 3.71 -7.35
CA PHE A 2 -0.69 4.67 -7.77
C PHE A 2 -1.13 5.44 -9.03
N GLY A 3 -0.86 6.73 -9.09
CA GLY A 3 -0.92 7.49 -10.35
C GLY A 3 -2.32 7.97 -10.77
N ASN A 4 -3.30 8.01 -9.86
CA ASN A 4 -4.66 8.44 -10.19
C ASN A 4 -4.83 9.97 -10.11
N SER A 5 -5.90 10.49 -10.69
CA SER A 5 -6.17 11.94 -10.74
C SER A 5 -7.64 12.27 -10.43
N GLY A 6 -7.87 13.24 -9.56
CA GLY A 6 -9.18 13.74 -9.21
C GLY A 6 -9.07 15.14 -8.58
N THR A 7 -10.16 15.91 -8.59
CA THR A 7 -10.10 17.32 -8.13
C THR A 7 -10.10 17.45 -6.61
N THR A 8 -10.80 16.58 -5.90
CA THR A 8 -10.87 16.55 -4.43
C THR A 8 -10.04 15.40 -3.86
N VAL A 9 -10.21 14.20 -4.45
CA VAL A 9 -9.45 13.00 -4.10
C VAL A 9 -9.01 12.35 -5.41
N GLY A 10 -7.71 12.18 -5.56
CA GLY A 10 -7.09 11.57 -6.74
C GLY A 10 -6.96 10.07 -6.61
N GLY A 11 -6.54 9.57 -5.44
CA GLY A 11 -6.24 8.16 -5.26
C GLY A 11 -7.49 7.32 -5.00
N VAL A 12 -8.05 7.40 -3.79
CA VAL A 12 -9.20 6.58 -3.35
C VAL A 12 -10.19 7.36 -2.50
N GLN A 13 -11.47 7.36 -2.89
CA GLN A 13 -12.56 7.96 -2.14
C GLN A 13 -13.53 6.87 -1.67
N PHE A 14 -13.89 6.90 -0.38
CA PHE A 14 -14.87 6.00 0.20
C PHE A 14 -16.19 6.73 0.52
N SER A 15 -17.32 6.06 0.28
CA SER A 15 -18.67 6.52 0.65
C SER A 15 -19.44 5.51 1.51
N GLY A 16 -18.83 4.36 1.80
CA GLY A 16 -19.33 3.31 2.70
C GLY A 16 -18.17 2.73 3.51
N GLU A 17 -18.48 1.94 4.52
CA GLU A 17 -17.48 1.41 5.46
C GLU A 17 -16.40 0.61 4.74
N ILE A 18 -15.14 0.93 5.04
CA ILE A 18 -13.99 0.18 4.54
C ILE A 18 -12.94 0.00 5.64
N ALA A 19 -12.26 -1.14 5.59
CA ALA A 19 -11.07 -1.41 6.37
C ALA A 19 -9.84 -1.33 5.47
N MET A 20 -8.89 -0.45 5.81
CA MET A 20 -7.58 -0.40 5.18
C MET A 20 -6.54 -1.05 6.09
N LYS A 21 -5.81 -2.02 5.57
CA LYS A 21 -4.70 -2.67 6.28
C LYS A 21 -3.55 -2.96 5.32
N ASN A 22 -2.31 -2.72 5.73
CA ASN A 22 -1.10 -2.91 4.91
C ASN A 22 -1.23 -2.32 3.49
N THR A 23 -1.95 -1.21 3.36
CA THR A 23 -2.31 -0.60 2.07
C THR A 23 -1.40 0.58 1.78
N LEU A 24 -0.82 0.59 0.57
CA LEU A 24 -0.03 1.71 0.05
C LEU A 24 -0.85 2.48 -1.00
N ILE A 25 -1.05 3.77 -0.77
CA ILE A 25 -1.71 4.70 -1.70
C ILE A 25 -0.77 5.89 -1.92
N ALA A 26 -0.44 6.18 -3.17
CA ALA A 26 0.50 7.24 -3.52
C ALA A 26 0.30 7.73 -4.95
N GLY A 27 1.05 8.75 -5.35
CA GLY A 27 1.19 9.19 -6.73
C GLY A 27 -0.03 9.88 -7.29
N SER A 28 -0.95 10.40 -6.47
CA SER A 28 -2.05 11.20 -7.00
C SER A 28 -1.52 12.49 -7.59
N VAL A 29 -1.80 12.72 -8.88
CA VAL A 29 -1.28 13.91 -9.59
C VAL A 29 -2.05 15.19 -9.24
N LYS A 30 -3.27 15.04 -8.71
CA LYS A 30 -4.15 16.10 -8.19
C LYS A 30 -5.08 15.52 -7.13
N GLY A 31 -5.47 16.35 -6.16
CA GLY A 31 -6.31 15.95 -5.03
C GLY A 31 -5.56 15.06 -4.05
N ASN A 32 -6.21 14.70 -2.94
CA ASN A 32 -5.59 13.86 -1.93
C ASN A 32 -5.45 12.40 -2.41
N ASP A 33 -4.48 11.66 -1.88
CA ASP A 33 -4.31 10.24 -2.16
C ASP A 33 -5.46 9.41 -1.60
N CYS A 34 -6.00 9.81 -0.47
CA CYS A 34 -7.13 9.14 0.16
C CYS A 34 -8.16 10.13 0.72
N GLY A 35 -9.44 9.78 0.68
CA GLY A 35 -10.50 10.55 1.33
C GLY A 35 -11.70 9.70 1.75
N GLY A 36 -12.53 10.31 2.60
CA GLY A 36 -13.63 9.61 3.27
C GLY A 36 -13.25 9.00 4.62
N ASN A 37 -12.35 9.64 5.39
CA ASN A 37 -11.85 9.15 6.67
C ASN A 37 -12.95 8.65 7.63
N SER A 38 -14.11 9.29 7.65
CA SER A 38 -15.25 8.91 8.51
C SER A 38 -15.80 7.52 8.21
N ALA A 39 -15.45 6.94 7.07
CA ALA A 39 -15.86 5.61 6.66
C ALA A 39 -14.80 4.53 6.96
N LEU A 40 -13.64 4.88 7.54
CA LEU A 40 -12.61 3.93 7.91
C LEU A 40 -12.98 3.21 9.22
N THR A 41 -13.31 1.94 9.12
CA THR A 41 -13.57 1.06 10.28
C THR A 41 -12.30 0.40 10.81
N ALA A 42 -11.25 0.34 9.99
CA ALA A 42 -9.90 -0.02 10.40
C ALA A 42 -8.86 0.71 9.55
N ASN A 43 -7.74 1.08 10.19
CA ASN A 43 -6.62 1.76 9.57
C ASN A 43 -5.31 1.25 10.20
N VAL A 44 -4.80 0.12 9.70
CA VAL A 44 -3.68 -0.63 10.30
C VAL A 44 -2.49 -0.66 9.34
N SER A 45 -1.33 -0.15 9.78
CA SER A 45 -0.06 -0.21 9.05
C SER A 45 -0.20 0.21 7.57
N ASN A 46 -0.89 1.33 7.33
CA ASN A 46 -1.08 1.87 5.99
C ASN A 46 -0.05 2.96 5.69
N PHE A 47 0.23 3.12 4.41
CA PHE A 47 1.07 4.18 3.87
C PHE A 47 0.24 5.02 2.90
N VAL A 48 0.09 6.31 3.19
CA VAL A 48 -0.55 7.27 2.28
C VAL A 48 0.41 8.43 2.09
N GLU A 49 0.89 8.65 0.86
CA GLU A 49 2.00 9.57 0.57
C GLU A 49 1.75 11.00 1.08
N ASP A 50 0.55 11.53 0.88
CA ASP A 50 0.15 12.87 1.35
C ASP A 50 -0.37 12.94 2.80
N ALA A 51 -0.27 11.84 3.56
CA ALA A 51 -0.76 11.68 4.93
C ALA A 51 -2.28 11.79 5.10
N SER A 52 -3.07 11.77 4.02
CA SER A 52 -4.52 11.74 4.14
C SER A 52 -5.00 10.38 4.68
N CYS A 53 -6.30 10.29 5.02
CA CYS A 53 -6.85 9.12 5.71
C CYS A 53 -6.20 8.75 7.05
N SER A 54 -5.36 9.63 7.62
CA SER A 54 -4.66 9.41 8.89
C SER A 54 -3.86 8.10 8.92
N ALA A 55 -3.22 7.75 7.81
CA ALA A 55 -2.37 6.57 7.73
C ALA A 55 -1.18 6.66 8.70
N SER A 56 -0.68 5.51 9.15
CA SER A 56 0.44 5.44 10.10
C SER A 56 1.77 5.89 9.51
N LEU A 57 1.93 5.80 8.19
CA LEU A 57 3.11 6.24 7.45
C LEU A 57 2.72 7.12 6.27
N SER A 58 3.61 8.06 5.94
CA SER A 58 3.46 9.00 4.83
C SER A 58 4.82 9.45 4.29
N GLY A 59 4.82 10.29 3.25
CA GLY A 59 6.02 10.73 2.55
C GLY A 59 6.28 9.92 1.28
N ASN A 60 7.51 10.00 0.75
CA ASN A 60 7.84 9.33 -0.51
C ASN A 60 7.99 7.81 -0.32
N PRO A 61 7.14 6.97 -0.97
CA PRO A 61 7.20 5.52 -0.85
C PRO A 61 8.38 4.85 -1.57
N LYS A 62 9.16 5.62 -2.35
CA LYS A 62 10.30 5.14 -3.16
C LYS A 62 9.96 3.93 -4.01
N LEU A 63 9.00 4.11 -4.92
CA LEU A 63 8.56 3.06 -5.84
C LEU A 63 9.38 3.09 -7.13
N GLY A 64 9.65 1.90 -7.67
CA GLY A 64 10.16 1.73 -9.03
C GLY A 64 9.07 1.97 -10.09
N ALA A 65 9.44 1.81 -11.36
CA ALA A 65 8.47 1.85 -12.44
C ALA A 65 7.52 0.65 -12.40
N LEU A 66 6.30 0.82 -12.91
CA LEU A 66 5.34 -0.26 -13.07
C LEU A 66 5.91 -1.28 -14.07
N ALA A 67 6.09 -2.52 -13.63
CA ALA A 67 6.73 -3.56 -14.44
C ALA A 67 6.11 -4.94 -14.20
N SER A 68 6.27 -5.83 -15.18
CA SER A 68 5.95 -7.25 -15.03
C SER A 68 6.99 -7.91 -14.13
N GLY A 69 6.57 -8.32 -12.93
CA GLY A 69 7.45 -8.89 -11.89
C GLY A 69 7.32 -10.41 -11.71
N GLY A 70 6.71 -11.13 -12.65
CA GLY A 70 6.49 -12.58 -12.58
C GLY A 70 5.12 -13.03 -12.07
N GLY A 71 4.25 -12.08 -11.69
CA GLY A 71 2.86 -12.33 -11.29
C GLY A 71 1.83 -12.13 -12.42
N PRO A 72 0.54 -12.37 -12.14
CA PRO A 72 -0.55 -12.14 -13.09
C PRO A 72 -0.80 -10.65 -13.37
N THR A 73 -0.25 -9.74 -12.57
CA THR A 73 -0.39 -8.28 -12.68
C THR A 73 0.97 -7.59 -12.67
N GLN A 74 1.05 -6.41 -13.29
CA GLN A 74 2.20 -5.52 -13.13
C GLN A 74 2.21 -4.95 -11.71
N THR A 75 3.39 -4.80 -11.12
CA THR A 75 3.56 -4.30 -9.75
C THR A 75 4.60 -3.18 -9.71
N LEU A 76 4.49 -2.32 -8.70
CA LEU A 76 5.47 -1.29 -8.39
C LEU A 76 6.42 -1.85 -7.34
N ALA A 77 7.69 -2.05 -7.71
CA ALA A 77 8.69 -2.54 -6.76
C ALA A 77 9.01 -1.48 -5.70
N LEU A 78 9.24 -1.92 -4.46
CA LEU A 78 9.84 -1.07 -3.44
C LEU A 78 11.34 -0.92 -3.72
N LEU A 79 11.83 0.31 -3.79
CA LEU A 79 13.27 0.58 -3.91
C LEU A 79 13.92 0.57 -2.53
N VAL A 80 15.23 0.32 -2.50
CA VAL A 80 16.04 0.29 -1.27
C VAL A 80 15.82 1.57 -0.44
N GLY A 81 15.55 1.37 0.85
CA GLY A 81 15.28 2.44 1.80
C GLY A 81 13.88 3.04 1.68
N SER A 82 12.94 2.38 1.00
CA SER A 82 11.51 2.71 1.10
C SER A 82 11.05 2.58 2.55
N PRO A 83 10.27 3.55 3.08
CA PRO A 83 9.70 3.41 4.43
C PRO A 83 8.58 2.36 4.50
N ALA A 84 8.15 1.79 3.36
CA ALA A 84 7.18 0.71 3.31
C ALA A 84 7.81 -0.68 3.54
N ILE A 85 9.15 -0.78 3.53
CA ILE A 85 9.86 -2.04 3.80
C ILE A 85 9.78 -2.37 5.29
N ASP A 86 9.48 -3.63 5.62
CA ASP A 86 9.38 -4.15 6.99
C ASP A 86 8.39 -3.35 7.88
N ALA A 87 7.38 -2.72 7.29
CA ALA A 87 6.47 -1.79 7.98
C ALA A 87 5.02 -2.30 8.09
N GLY A 88 4.73 -3.48 7.53
CA GLY A 88 3.40 -4.09 7.55
C GLY A 88 3.08 -4.80 8.86
N ASP A 89 1.80 -5.09 9.05
CA ASP A 89 1.31 -5.97 10.10
C ASP A 89 1.35 -7.45 9.63
N ASP A 90 2.16 -8.27 10.31
CA ASP A 90 2.34 -9.69 9.94
C ASP A 90 1.09 -10.55 10.11
N ALA A 91 0.22 -10.21 11.06
CA ALA A 91 -1.04 -10.94 11.26
C ALA A 91 -1.99 -10.69 10.09
N VAL A 92 -2.02 -9.47 9.56
CA VAL A 92 -2.75 -9.13 8.32
C VAL A 92 -2.16 -9.87 7.13
N CYS A 93 -0.83 -9.92 6.99
CA CYS A 93 -0.17 -10.65 5.92
C CYS A 93 -0.41 -12.17 5.99
N ALA A 94 -0.52 -12.74 7.20
CA ALA A 94 -0.81 -14.16 7.40
C ALA A 94 -2.28 -14.53 7.17
N ALA A 95 -3.20 -13.59 7.34
CA ALA A 95 -4.63 -13.82 7.19
C ALA A 95 -5.05 -13.93 5.71
N ALA A 96 -6.16 -14.64 5.46
CA ALA A 96 -6.82 -14.57 4.17
C ALA A 96 -7.36 -13.14 3.92
N PRO A 97 -7.33 -12.64 2.67
CA PRO A 97 -6.95 -13.36 1.45
C PRO A 97 -5.45 -13.33 1.14
N VAL A 98 -4.64 -12.54 1.83
CA VAL A 98 -3.20 -12.34 1.54
C VAL A 98 -2.41 -13.64 1.68
N SER A 99 -2.68 -14.42 2.72
CA SER A 99 -2.19 -15.79 2.89
C SER A 99 -0.68 -15.94 2.70
N LYS A 100 0.10 -14.98 3.23
CA LYS A 100 1.58 -14.95 3.23
C LYS A 100 2.23 -14.87 1.84
N VAL A 101 1.54 -14.36 0.83
CA VAL A 101 2.12 -14.12 -0.49
C VAL A 101 1.81 -12.71 -1.00
N ASP A 102 2.75 -12.14 -1.74
CA ASP A 102 2.53 -10.89 -2.47
C ASP A 102 1.82 -11.12 -3.80
N GLN A 103 1.53 -10.07 -4.58
CA GLN A 103 0.81 -10.21 -5.85
C GLN A 103 1.57 -11.01 -6.92
N ARG A 104 2.87 -11.26 -6.73
CA ARG A 104 3.71 -12.07 -7.62
C ARG A 104 3.79 -13.53 -7.17
N GLY A 105 3.24 -13.85 -6.00
CA GLY A 105 3.38 -15.16 -5.35
C GLY A 105 4.68 -15.31 -4.55
N THR A 106 5.41 -14.22 -4.29
CA THR A 106 6.58 -14.24 -3.41
C THR A 106 6.13 -14.32 -1.96
N ALA A 107 6.77 -15.19 -1.18
CA ALA A 107 6.42 -15.39 0.23
C ALA A 107 6.67 -14.13 1.07
N ARG A 108 5.79 -13.87 2.05
CA ARG A 108 5.88 -12.76 3.00
C ARG A 108 5.89 -13.32 4.44
N PRO A 109 6.70 -12.76 5.37
CA PRO A 109 7.72 -11.75 5.14
C PRO A 109 9.02 -12.34 4.55
N GLN A 110 9.80 -11.51 3.84
CA GLN A 110 11.21 -11.82 3.50
C GLN A 110 12.21 -11.14 4.47
N GLY A 111 11.76 -10.10 5.18
CA GLY A 111 12.53 -9.40 6.20
C GLY A 111 12.03 -9.67 7.63
N VAL A 112 12.11 -8.64 8.47
CA VAL A 112 11.63 -8.68 9.86
C VAL A 112 10.11 -8.70 9.91
N HIS A 113 9.46 -7.91 9.04
CA HIS A 113 8.01 -7.83 8.90
C HIS A 113 7.65 -7.84 7.42
N CYS A 114 6.39 -8.09 7.08
CA CYS A 114 5.98 -7.95 5.69
C CYS A 114 5.99 -6.48 5.26
N ASP A 115 6.17 -6.23 3.98
CA ASP A 115 6.14 -4.86 3.46
C ASP A 115 4.71 -4.30 3.40
N ILE A 116 4.56 -2.98 3.38
CA ILE A 116 3.26 -2.37 3.08
C ILE A 116 3.02 -2.37 1.58
N GLY A 117 1.86 -2.88 1.16
CA GLY A 117 1.42 -2.86 -0.23
C GLY A 117 1.48 -4.22 -0.93
N ALA A 118 1.57 -4.15 -2.25
CA ALA A 118 1.36 -5.28 -3.17
C ALA A 118 2.62 -6.12 -3.46
N PHE A 119 3.78 -5.62 -3.04
CA PHE A 119 5.10 -6.14 -3.39
C PHE A 119 5.89 -6.39 -2.11
N GLU A 120 6.57 -7.52 -2.07
CA GLU A 120 7.54 -7.86 -1.01
C GLU A 120 8.98 -7.79 -1.55
N LEU A 121 9.83 -6.97 -0.95
CA LEU A 121 11.23 -6.88 -1.29
C LEU A 121 11.96 -8.14 -0.83
N VAL A 122 12.65 -8.79 -1.77
CA VAL A 122 13.60 -9.86 -1.48
C VAL A 122 14.99 -9.22 -1.40
N PRO A 123 15.68 -9.30 -0.24
CA PRO A 123 17.04 -8.76 -0.07
C PRO A 123 18.10 -9.40 -0.98
#